data_AF-A0A7X0HSH9-F1
#
_entry.id   AF-A0A7X0HSH9-F1
#
_cell.length_a   1.000
_cell.length_b   1.000
_cell.length_c   1.000
_cell.angle_alpha   90.00
_cell.angle_beta   90.00
_cell.angle_gamma   90.00
#
_symmetry.space_group_name_H-M   'P 1'
#
loop_
_entity.id
_entity.type
_entity.pdbx_description
1 polymer ?
#
loop_
_entity_poly.entity_id
_entity_poly.type
_entity_poly.pdbx_seq_one_letter_code
_entity_poly.pdbx_strand_id
1 'polypeptide(L)'
;MSFVLLMDGNKPRKYGYSIYFEVGENWGGVNFGGFFFVQKNASAHIKCHEYGHSFQNLILGIFMPLVVTIPSALRYHYRNYKRAQGHSLPPYDQFWCEGWATKLGNKYYKG
;
A
#
# COMPACT_ATOMS: atom_id res chain seq x y z
N MET A 1 -14.45 10.13 -7.27
CA MET A 1 -13.89 8.76 -7.29
C MET A 1 -14.63 7.79 -6.35
N SER A 2 -15.21 8.27 -5.24
CA SER A 2 -15.92 7.43 -4.25
C SER A 2 -17.21 6.75 -4.73
N PHE A 3 -17.82 7.23 -5.82
CA PHE A 3 -19.12 6.72 -6.32
C PHE A 3 -19.00 5.47 -7.20
N VAL A 4 -17.88 5.30 -7.92
CA VAL A 4 -17.67 4.18 -8.85
C VAL A 4 -17.45 2.86 -8.09
N LEU A 5 -16.88 2.93 -6.88
CA LEU A 5 -16.55 1.76 -6.06
C LEU A 5 -17.74 1.23 -5.25
N LEU A 6 -18.75 2.06 -5.00
CA LEU A 6 -20.02 1.63 -4.39
C LEU A 6 -20.86 0.74 -5.33
N MET A 7 -20.70 0.90 -6.64
CA MET A 7 -21.46 0.13 -7.64
C MET A 7 -20.93 -1.30 -7.87
N ASP A 8 -19.72 -1.62 -7.39
CA ASP A 8 -19.08 -2.92 -7.64
C ASP A 8 -19.38 -3.99 -6.56
N GLY A 9 -20.32 -3.70 -5.64
CA GLY A 9 -20.73 -4.65 -4.59
C GLY A 9 -19.68 -4.97 -3.53
N ASN A 10 -18.50 -4.34 -3.59
CA ASN A 10 -17.40 -4.55 -2.65
C ASN A 10 -17.72 -3.86 -1.33
N LYS A 11 -18.05 -4.67 -0.32
CA LYS A 11 -18.39 -4.17 1.02
C LYS A 11 -17.16 -3.56 1.70
N PRO A 12 -17.24 -2.33 2.22
CA PRO A 12 -16.15 -1.74 3.00
C PRO A 12 -15.90 -2.61 4.24
N ARG A 13 -14.64 -2.89 4.51
CA ARG A 13 -14.19 -3.59 5.72
C ARG A 13 -13.29 -2.66 6.52
N LYS A 14 -13.20 -2.89 7.83
CA LYS A 14 -12.37 -2.09 8.72
C LYS A 14 -11.07 -2.82 9.05
N TYR A 15 -9.96 -2.11 9.01
CA TYR A 15 -8.66 -2.61 9.44
C TYR A 15 -7.99 -1.54 10.33
N GLY A 16 -8.03 -1.76 11.64
CA GLY A 16 -7.63 -0.74 12.61
C GLY A 16 -8.48 0.53 12.49
N TYR A 17 -7.83 1.67 12.24
CA TYR A 17 -8.51 2.96 12.03
C TYR A 17 -8.87 3.25 10.57
N SER A 18 -8.42 2.45 9.61
CA SER A 18 -8.64 2.68 8.18
C SER A 18 -9.75 1.78 7.62
N ILE A 19 -10.38 2.23 6.54
CA ILE A 19 -11.36 1.46 5.77
C ILE A 19 -10.64 0.82 4.58
N TYR A 20 -10.93 -0.44 4.28
CA TYR A 20 -10.35 -1.11 3.13
C TYR A 20 -11.38 -1.83 2.27
N PHE A 21 -11.04 -1.99 0.99
CA PHE A 21 -11.83 -2.68 -0.01
C PHE A 21 -10.97 -3.75 -0.68
N GLU A 22 -11.55 -4.93 -0.92
CA GLU A 22 -10.88 -6.00 -1.65
C GLU A 22 -11.33 -5.96 -3.12
N VAL A 23 -10.43 -5.60 -4.04
CA VAL A 23 -10.74 -5.40 -5.46
C VAL A 23 -9.66 -6.03 -6.33
N GLY A 24 -10.07 -6.79 -7.34
CA GLY A 24 -9.15 -7.46 -8.27
C GLY A 24 -8.26 -8.53 -7.62
N GLU A 25 -7.32 -9.06 -8.40
CA GLU A 25 -6.43 -10.16 -8.01
C GLU A 25 -4.99 -9.86 -8.48
N ASN A 26 -3.98 -10.32 -7.72
CA ASN A 26 -2.56 -10.32 -8.08
C ASN A 26 -1.87 -8.97 -8.36
N TRP A 27 -2.26 -7.88 -7.69
CA TRP A 27 -1.62 -6.56 -7.85
C TRP A 27 -1.14 -5.93 -6.53
N GLY A 28 -1.43 -6.54 -5.38
CA GLY A 28 -1.03 -6.06 -4.06
C GLY A 28 -2.07 -5.15 -3.41
N GLY A 29 -1.84 -3.84 -3.44
CA GLY A 29 -2.68 -2.84 -2.80
C GLY A 29 -2.28 -1.40 -3.15
N VAL A 30 -3.16 -0.45 -2.81
CA VAL A 30 -2.88 0.98 -2.87
C VAL A 30 -3.62 1.74 -1.78
N ASN A 31 -2.93 2.68 -1.15
CA ASN A 31 -3.45 3.52 -0.09
C ASN A 31 -3.77 4.94 -0.58
N PHE A 32 -4.94 5.45 -0.20
CA PHE A 32 -5.39 6.83 -0.46
C PHE A 32 -5.63 7.61 0.83
N GLY A 33 -4.76 7.40 1.83
CA GLY A 33 -4.85 8.03 3.15
C GLY A 33 -5.78 7.27 4.08
N GLY A 34 -7.01 7.75 4.26
CA GLY A 34 -7.97 7.19 5.22
C GLY A 34 -8.58 5.84 4.80
N PHE A 35 -8.45 5.49 3.52
CA PHE A 35 -8.90 4.21 2.99
C PHE A 35 -7.89 3.64 2.00
N PHE A 36 -7.90 2.32 1.85
CA PHE A 36 -6.99 1.61 0.96
C PHE A 36 -7.66 0.44 0.24
N PHE A 37 -7.12 0.07 -0.90
CA PHE A 37 -7.58 -1.05 -1.71
C PHE A 37 -6.52 -2.14 -1.65
N VAL A 38 -6.95 -3.40 -1.55
CA VAL A 38 -6.08 -4.55 -1.63
C VAL A 38 -6.67 -5.57 -2.58
N GLN A 39 -5.82 -6.46 -3.10
CA GLN A 39 -6.29 -7.62 -3.84
C GLN A 39 -7.18 -8.52 -2.96
N LYS A 40 -8.08 -9.28 -3.59
CA LYS A 40 -8.85 -10.33 -2.92
C LYS A 40 -7.90 -11.34 -2.25
N ASN A 41 -8.27 -11.79 -1.05
CA ASN A 41 -7.44 -12.70 -0.24
C ASN A 41 -6.02 -12.17 0.07
N ALA A 42 -5.83 -10.84 0.13
CA ALA A 42 -4.57 -10.26 0.54
C ALA A 42 -4.13 -10.79 1.92
N SER A 43 -2.84 -11.13 2.03
CA SER A 43 -2.24 -11.58 3.29
C SER A 43 -2.30 -10.48 4.34
N ALA A 44 -2.22 -10.87 5.63
CA ALA A 44 -2.16 -9.91 6.73
C ALA A 44 -1.00 -8.91 6.57
N HIS A 45 0.13 -9.37 6.00
CA HIS A 45 1.28 -8.52 5.70
C HIS A 45 0.92 -7.38 4.72
N ILE A 46 0.22 -7.69 3.61
CA ILE A 46 -0.16 -6.67 2.62
C ILE A 46 -1.15 -5.68 3.24
N LYS A 47 -2.14 -6.17 3.99
CA LYS A 47 -3.11 -5.31 4.69
C LYS A 47 -2.43 -4.37 5.70
N CYS A 48 -1.47 -4.91 6.44
CA CYS A 48 -0.67 -4.15 7.40
C CYS A 48 0.22 -3.10 6.72
N HIS A 49 0.83 -3.46 5.58
CA HIS A 49 1.63 -2.56 4.76
C HIS A 49 0.81 -1.36 4.25
N GLU A 50 -0.33 -1.62 3.63
CA GLU A 50 -1.23 -0.56 3.16
C GLU A 50 -1.79 0.29 4.31
N TYR A 51 -2.06 -0.32 5.46
CA TYR A 51 -2.44 0.41 6.66
C TYR A 51 -1.31 1.33 7.17
N GLY A 52 -0.05 0.91 7.03
CA GLY A 52 1.12 1.74 7.29
C GLY A 52 1.18 3.01 6.45
N HIS A 53 0.82 2.90 5.16
CA HIS A 53 0.73 4.06 4.28
C HIS A 53 -0.32 5.08 4.75
N SER A 54 -1.40 4.67 5.44
CA SER A 54 -2.35 5.61 6.05
C SER A 54 -1.65 6.51 7.07
N PHE A 55 -0.76 5.96 7.89
CA PHE A 55 0.00 6.76 8.86
C PHE A 55 1.04 7.65 8.20
N GLN A 56 1.70 7.18 7.13
CA GLN A 56 2.59 8.04 6.36
C GLN A 56 1.83 9.21 5.74
N ASN A 57 0.61 8.98 5.24
CA ASN A 57 -0.28 10.04 4.77
C ASN A 57 -0.65 11.03 5.88
N LEU A 58 -0.96 10.53 7.09
CA LEU A 58 -1.26 11.39 8.23
C LEU A 58 -0.05 12.21 8.70
N ILE A 59 1.16 11.64 8.68
CA ILE A 59 2.39 12.29 9.13
C ILE A 59 2.90 13.31 8.11
N LEU A 60 2.93 12.93 6.82
CA LEU A 60 3.53 13.73 5.75
C LEU A 60 2.51 14.65 5.07
N GLY A 61 1.21 14.34 5.13
CA GLY A 61 0.16 15.09 4.48
C GLY A 61 0.48 15.37 3.00
N ILE A 62 0.55 16.65 2.65
CA ILE A 62 0.87 17.12 1.29
C ILE A 62 2.25 16.68 0.79
N PHE A 63 3.18 16.32 1.68
CA PHE A 63 4.52 15.85 1.31
C PHE A 63 4.57 14.35 1.00
N MET A 64 3.48 13.59 1.24
CA MET A 64 3.43 12.15 0.97
C MET A 64 3.75 11.80 -0.50
N PRO A 65 3.21 12.52 -1.51
CA PRO A 65 3.57 12.26 -2.90
C PRO A 65 5.07 12.42 -3.19
N LEU A 66 5.71 13.42 -2.58
CA LEU A 66 7.12 13.73 -2.82
C LEU A 66 8.05 12.74 -2.12
N VAL A 67 7.73 12.38 -0.88
CA VAL A 67 8.61 11.57 -0.02
C VAL A 67 8.36 10.06 -0.19
N VAL A 68 7.13 9.65 -0.51
CA VAL A 68 6.75 8.23 -0.57
C VAL A 68 6.33 7.84 -1.98
N THR A 69 5.31 8.50 -2.57
CA THR A 69 4.73 8.04 -3.85
C THR A 69 5.72 8.09 -5.01
N ILE A 70 6.44 9.20 -5.18
CA ILE A 70 7.43 9.34 -6.27
C ILE A 70 8.58 8.33 -6.09
N PRO A 71 9.23 8.21 -4.91
CA PRO A 71 10.26 7.19 -4.69
C PRO A 71 9.76 5.75 -4.88
N SER A 72 8.55 5.43 -4.44
CA SER A 72 7.94 4.10 -4.64
C SER A 72 7.67 3.81 -6.12
N ALA A 73 7.16 4.78 -6.88
CA ALA A 73 6.95 4.65 -8.33
C ALA A 73 8.27 4.48 -9.10
N LEU A 74 9.29 5.30 -8.78
CA LEU A 74 10.62 5.16 -9.37
C LEU A 74 11.22 3.78 -9.09
N ARG A 75 11.11 3.29 -7.85
CA ARG A 75 11.54 1.93 -7.50
C ARG A 75 10.77 0.88 -8.30
N TYR A 76 9.45 1.01 -8.43
CA TYR A 76 8.64 0.07 -9.22
C TYR A 76 9.13 -0.03 -10.66
N HIS A 77 9.33 1.10 -11.33
CA HIS A 77 9.87 1.14 -12.70
C HIS A 77 11.30 0.59 -12.78
N TYR A 78 12.16 0.95 -11.83
CA TYR A 78 13.54 0.44 -11.77
C TYR A 78 13.59 -1.08 -11.58
N ARG A 79 12.72 -1.64 -10.72
CA ARG A 79 12.60 -3.09 -10.52
C ARG A 79 12.09 -3.79 -11.78
N ASN A 80 11.12 -3.22 -12.48
CA ASN A 80 10.63 -3.77 -13.74
C ASN A 80 11.73 -3.79 -14.80
N TYR A 81 12.53 -2.72 -14.89
CA TYR A 81 13.71 -2.67 -15.75
C TYR A 81 14.74 -3.75 -15.39
N LYS A 82 15.10 -3.88 -14.11
CA LYS A 82 16.04 -4.91 -13.64
C LYS A 82 15.52 -6.34 -13.83
N ARG A 83 14.22 -6.55 -13.67
CA ARG A 83 13.56 -7.84 -13.90
C ARG A 83 13.59 -8.23 -15.38
N ALA A 84 13.36 -7.27 -16.29
CA ALA A 84 13.49 -7.49 -17.72
C ALA A 84 14.93 -7.86 -18.13
N GLN A 85 15.92 -7.40 -17.37
CA GLN A 85 17.33 -7.79 -17.53
C GLN A 85 17.73 -9.08 -16.80
N GLY A 86 16.80 -9.78 -16.15
CA GLY A 86 17.08 -11.06 -15.49
C GLY A 86 17.84 -10.96 -14.16
N HIS A 87 17.97 -9.76 -13.58
CA HIS A 87 18.63 -9.60 -12.29
C HIS A 87 17.74 -10.04 -11.11
N SER A 88 18.37 -10.57 -10.06
CA SER A 88 17.70 -10.78 -8.77
C SER A 88 17.36 -9.42 -8.14
N LEU A 89 16.14 -9.31 -7.63
CA LEU A 89 15.65 -8.06 -7.05
C LEU A 89 15.81 -8.10 -5.53
N PRO A 90 16.24 -7.00 -4.89
CA PRO A 90 16.30 -6.93 -3.44
C PRO A 90 14.90 -7.10 -2.82
N PRO A 91 14.79 -7.54 -1.55
CA PRO A 91 13.53 -7.62 -0.83
C PRO A 91 12.74 -6.30 -0.86
N TYR A 92 11.41 -6.40 -0.85
CA TYR A 92 10.51 -5.26 -1.00
C TYR A 92 10.66 -4.23 0.13
N ASP A 93 10.71 -4.70 1.38
CA ASP A 93 10.81 -3.86 2.58
C ASP A 93 12.20 -3.24 2.82
N GLN A 94 13.21 -3.58 2.01
CA GLN A 94 14.52 -2.92 2.10
C GLN A 94 14.48 -1.46 1.63
N PHE A 95 13.50 -1.10 0.81
CA PHE A 95 13.32 0.29 0.45
C PHE A 95 12.71 1.05 1.62
N TRP A 96 13.40 2.11 2.06
CA TRP A 96 13.06 2.88 3.25
C TRP A 96 11.59 3.28 3.37
N CYS A 97 10.95 3.78 2.30
CA CYS A 97 9.53 4.15 2.31
C CYS A 97 8.59 2.95 2.51
N GLU A 98 8.89 1.82 1.85
CA GLU A 98 8.08 0.60 1.94
C GLU A 98 8.24 -0.05 3.31
N GLY A 99 9.48 -0.20 3.77
CA GLY A 99 9.79 -0.75 5.09
C GLY A 99 9.27 0.15 6.22
N TRP A 100 9.23 1.47 6.02
CA TRP A 100 8.62 2.40 6.97
C TRP A 100 7.10 2.19 7.06
N ALA A 101 6.42 1.99 5.93
CA ALA A 101 5.00 1.65 5.92
C ALA A 101 4.74 0.34 6.68
N THR A 102 5.46 -0.74 6.34
CA THR A 102 5.33 -2.03 7.02
C THR A 102 5.59 -1.92 8.54
N LYS A 103 6.60 -1.15 8.97
CA LYS A 103 6.87 -0.92 10.40
C LYS A 103 5.77 -0.13 11.10
N LEU A 104 5.26 0.94 10.48
CA LEU A 104 4.14 1.73 11.02
C LEU A 104 2.88 0.89 11.15
N GLY A 105 2.56 0.13 10.10
CA GLY A 105 1.45 -0.82 10.09
C GLY A 105 1.53 -1.76 11.28
N ASN A 106 2.65 -2.46 11.45
CA ASN A 106 2.83 -3.42 12.55
C ASN A 106 2.80 -2.74 13.93
N LYS A 107 3.29 -1.50 14.04
CA LYS A 107 3.32 -0.75 15.29
C LYS A 107 1.93 -0.32 15.76
N TYR A 108 1.08 0.14 14.83
CA TYR A 108 -0.22 0.72 15.14
C TYR A 108 -1.38 -0.26 14.91
N TYR A 109 -1.15 -1.36 14.23
CA TYR A 109 -2.11 -2.45 14.13
C TYR A 109 -2.10 -3.25 15.42
N LYS A 110 -3.02 -2.90 16.33
CA LYS A 110 -3.39 -3.74 17.47
C LYS A 110 -4.60 -4.57 17.05
N GLY A 111 -4.33 -5.62 16.29
CA GLY A 111 -5.32 -6.65 15.92
C GLY A 111 -5.53 -7.61 17.07
#